data_AF-A0A6P0CHL3-F1
#
_entry.id   AF-A0A6P0CHL3-F1
#
_cell.length_a   1.000
_cell.length_b   1.000
_cell.length_c   1.000
_cell.angle_alpha   90.00
_cell.angle_beta   90.00
_cell.angle_gamma   90.00
#
_symmetry.space_group_name_H-M   'P 1'
#
loop_
_entity.id
_entity.type
_entity.pdbx_description
1 polymer ?
#
loop_
_entity_poly.entity_id
_entity_poly.type
_entity_poly.pdbx_seq_one_letter_code
_entity_poly.pdbx_strand_id
1 'polypeptide(L)'
;MAEDMDVTTVSSDNNAPKGPVTILGDAYIGETLIARPNGVGDADGIDYDTVSLQWLRDGEPIAGATDQKYTVTSDDFDTQISVRYSYTDLGGTREVVTSDPEPPVPAEDTQIIRAASAYSPLVILGDATVGDYILARPNAVTDENGIDYSSATFQWLRDGDPIPGATSQRYDVTEADIGAEISVEYSYLDLLGTAKSLTSNPKPEVPNPAVEDGILEGTPAADILTAVAGLQQIDGGDGADTAVFAGDQTHYTVSFSVDGVTVTDRTEGGLGTIALDHVELIDFDFNLPIFGGPMDLEQFGGHTGLDAEAFEDLIGVYIAYFNRAPDAIGLSFWGTEFANGASLEEIASLFAVQDETAAAYPETLSNTDFATAVYNNVLGRAADQEGFDFWVGTLDAGTVTRDQFILAVLEGATANPPAGASQDFVDQQQADRAYLETKIDIGAYFAVHKGMSNAADAAQAMALFDGSQGSVQDAVEAIEGHYTDALDASSGDFLMPIVGVMDDPFAV
;
A
#
# COMPACT_ATOMS: atom_id res chain seq x y z
N MET A 1 -27.51 7.03 39.92
CA MET A 1 -28.51 7.94 39.33
C MET A 1 -27.94 9.34 39.49
N ALA A 2 -27.41 10.01 38.47
CA ALA A 2 -27.53 9.84 37.03
C ALA A 2 -26.16 9.64 36.39
N GLU A 3 -26.10 8.86 35.31
CA GLU A 3 -24.99 8.91 34.36
C GLU A 3 -25.12 10.24 33.61
N ASP A 4 -24.03 10.99 33.59
CA ASP A 4 -23.86 12.17 32.76
C ASP A 4 -23.70 11.66 31.33
N MET A 5 -24.64 12.02 30.46
CA MET A 5 -24.61 11.69 29.05
C MET A 5 -23.45 12.46 28.42
N ASP A 6 -22.49 11.72 27.87
CA ASP A 6 -21.39 12.25 27.09
C ASP A 6 -21.95 13.06 25.91
N VAL A 7 -21.81 14.38 25.98
CA VAL A 7 -22.09 15.27 24.86
C VAL A 7 -20.88 15.17 23.94
N THR A 8 -20.98 14.29 22.94
CA THR A 8 -20.05 14.25 21.82
C THR A 8 -20.04 15.62 21.17
N THR A 9 -18.90 16.32 21.25
CA THR A 9 -18.64 17.55 20.51
C THR A 9 -18.63 17.20 19.02
N VAL A 10 -19.67 17.63 18.30
CA VAL A 10 -19.68 17.65 16.82
C VAL A 10 -18.49 18.46 16.33
N SER A 11 -17.76 17.93 15.35
CA SER A 11 -16.65 18.61 14.68
C SER A 11 -17.13 19.95 14.10
N SER A 12 -16.25 20.93 14.00
CA SER A 12 -16.56 22.22 13.33
C SER A 12 -16.29 22.19 11.82
N ASP A 13 -15.80 21.06 11.30
CA ASP A 13 -15.48 20.90 9.88
C ASP A 13 -16.72 20.41 9.14
N ASN A 14 -17.18 21.21 8.17
CA ASN A 14 -18.39 20.92 7.42
C ASN A 14 -18.28 19.61 6.62
N ASN A 15 -19.22 18.68 6.82
CA ASN A 15 -19.35 17.53 5.94
C ASN A 15 -20.34 17.81 4.80
N ALA A 16 -19.92 17.54 3.56
CA ALA A 16 -20.77 17.75 2.39
C ALA A 16 -21.97 16.76 2.37
N PRO A 17 -23.13 17.18 1.84
CA PRO A 17 -24.32 16.36 1.74
C PRO A 17 -24.09 15.18 0.80
N LYS A 18 -24.48 13.97 1.21
CA LYS A 18 -24.37 12.75 0.41
C LYS A 18 -25.72 12.32 -0.14
N GLY A 19 -25.74 11.87 -1.39
CA GLY A 19 -26.90 11.24 -2.04
C GLY A 19 -27.92 12.22 -2.65
N PRO A 20 -28.80 11.72 -3.56
CA PRO A 20 -29.61 12.58 -4.42
C PRO A 20 -30.95 13.00 -3.83
N VAL A 21 -31.48 14.11 -4.33
CA VAL A 21 -32.90 14.43 -4.31
C VAL A 21 -33.53 13.85 -5.57
N THR A 22 -34.61 13.08 -5.46
CA THR A 22 -35.28 12.50 -6.64
C THR A 22 -36.67 13.08 -6.88
N ILE A 23 -37.09 13.09 -8.14
CA ILE A 23 -38.46 13.45 -8.56
C ILE A 23 -39.19 12.16 -8.93
N LEU A 24 -40.46 12.03 -8.53
CA LEU A 24 -41.35 10.99 -9.03
C LEU A 24 -42.48 11.57 -9.87
N GLY A 25 -42.85 10.85 -10.92
CA GLY A 25 -43.87 11.25 -11.89
C GLY A 25 -43.22 11.71 -13.18
N ASP A 26 -44.00 11.73 -14.26
CA ASP A 26 -43.50 12.23 -15.55
C ASP A 26 -43.83 13.71 -15.69
N ALA A 27 -42.89 14.47 -16.24
CA ALA A 27 -43.04 15.92 -16.44
C ALA A 27 -43.98 16.25 -17.63
N TYR A 28 -45.24 15.82 -17.57
CA TYR A 28 -46.28 16.12 -18.58
C TYR A 28 -47.26 17.16 -18.04
N ILE A 29 -47.70 18.09 -18.88
CA ILE A 29 -48.66 19.13 -18.49
C ILE A 29 -49.91 18.50 -17.85
N GLY A 30 -50.22 18.94 -16.62
CA GLY A 30 -51.33 18.45 -15.82
C GLY A 30 -50.99 17.29 -14.86
N GLU A 31 -49.85 16.62 -15.04
CA GLU A 31 -49.38 15.59 -14.10
C GLU A 31 -48.74 16.22 -12.84
N THR A 32 -48.64 15.41 -11.78
CA THR A 32 -48.06 15.84 -10.50
C THR A 32 -46.73 15.14 -10.25
N LEU A 33 -45.67 15.94 -10.15
CA LEU A 33 -44.35 15.53 -9.70
C LEU A 33 -44.26 15.57 -8.17
N ILE A 34 -43.47 14.66 -7.58
CA ILE A 34 -43.25 14.58 -6.13
C ILE A 34 -41.76 14.54 -5.83
N ALA A 35 -41.27 15.54 -5.10
CA ALA A 35 -39.89 15.59 -4.60
C ALA A 35 -39.67 14.60 -3.44
N ARG A 36 -38.57 13.86 -3.50
CA ARG A 36 -38.17 12.86 -2.51
C ARG A 36 -36.71 13.09 -2.10
N PRO A 37 -36.46 13.92 -1.08
CA PRO A 37 -35.12 14.15 -0.55
C PRO A 37 -34.64 13.01 0.36
N ASN A 38 -35.38 11.91 0.52
CA ASN A 38 -35.02 10.78 1.39
C ASN A 38 -33.73 10.05 0.97
N GLY A 39 -33.09 10.44 -0.14
CA GLY A 39 -31.75 10.01 -0.56
C GLY A 39 -30.62 10.85 0.01
N VAL A 40 -30.93 12.02 0.56
CA VAL A 40 -29.95 12.95 1.12
C VAL A 40 -29.66 12.59 2.56
N GLY A 41 -28.37 12.42 2.86
CA GLY A 41 -27.83 12.22 4.19
C GLY A 41 -26.65 13.15 4.43
N ASP A 42 -26.34 13.37 5.69
CA ASP A 42 -25.22 14.21 6.12
C ASP A 42 -24.53 13.53 7.30
N ALA A 43 -23.20 13.59 7.36
CA ALA A 43 -22.43 12.94 8.43
C ALA A 43 -22.64 13.66 9.78
N ASP A 44 -22.82 14.98 9.75
CA ASP A 44 -23.18 15.77 10.93
C ASP A 44 -24.67 15.62 11.27
N GLY A 45 -25.46 15.04 10.36
CA GLY A 45 -26.91 14.88 10.48
C GLY A 45 -27.68 16.09 9.99
N ILE A 46 -28.95 15.89 9.64
CA ILE A 46 -29.82 16.90 9.04
C ILE A 46 -30.73 17.51 10.11
N ASP A 47 -30.73 18.84 10.26
CA ASP A 47 -31.79 19.53 11.01
C ASP A 47 -33.06 19.62 10.15
N TYR A 48 -33.97 18.67 10.36
CA TYR A 48 -35.22 18.59 9.62
C TYR A 48 -36.17 19.78 9.81
N ASP A 49 -35.95 20.64 10.82
CA ASP A 49 -36.76 21.85 11.01
C ASP A 49 -36.34 22.99 10.06
N THR A 50 -35.19 22.86 9.39
CA THR A 50 -34.63 23.87 8.48
C THR A 50 -34.82 23.54 6.99
N VAL A 51 -35.42 22.39 6.70
CA VAL A 51 -35.56 21.87 5.33
C VAL A 51 -36.47 22.73 4.48
N SER A 52 -36.07 22.92 3.23
CA SER A 52 -36.83 23.68 2.24
C SER A 52 -36.69 23.04 0.86
N LEU A 53 -37.77 23.14 0.07
CA LEU A 53 -37.81 22.71 -1.32
C LEU A 53 -38.07 23.91 -2.23
N GLN A 54 -37.52 23.88 -3.42
CA GLN A 54 -37.78 24.85 -4.47
C GLN A 54 -37.71 24.17 -5.83
N TRP A 55 -38.83 24.11 -6.55
CA TRP A 55 -38.87 23.61 -7.92
C TRP A 55 -38.24 24.63 -8.88
N LEU A 56 -37.56 24.11 -9.90
CA LEU A 56 -36.79 24.85 -10.87
C LEU A 56 -37.29 24.55 -12.29
N ARG A 57 -37.24 25.56 -13.14
CA ARG A 57 -37.49 25.48 -14.59
C ARG A 57 -36.22 25.92 -15.30
N ASP A 58 -35.59 25.01 -16.05
CA ASP A 58 -34.26 25.21 -16.66
C ASP A 58 -33.22 25.76 -15.66
N GLY A 59 -33.26 25.26 -14.43
CA GLY A 59 -32.36 25.67 -13.34
C GLY A 59 -32.79 26.93 -12.58
N GLU A 60 -33.80 27.67 -13.06
CA GLU A 60 -34.28 28.90 -12.42
C GLU A 60 -35.49 28.66 -11.49
N PRO A 61 -35.59 29.33 -10.32
CA PRO A 61 -36.68 29.11 -9.38
C PRO A 61 -38.08 29.42 -9.95
N ILE A 62 -38.99 28.46 -9.84
CA ILE A 62 -40.41 28.65 -10.12
C ILE A 62 -41.06 29.33 -8.91
N ALA A 63 -41.55 30.56 -9.09
CA ALA A 63 -42.06 31.37 -7.99
C ALA A 63 -43.18 30.66 -7.20
N GLY A 64 -42.96 30.46 -5.90
CA GLY A 64 -43.93 29.85 -4.98
C GLY A 64 -43.98 28.31 -4.99
N ALA A 65 -43.27 27.65 -5.91
CA ALA A 65 -43.22 26.19 -6.00
C ALA A 65 -42.26 25.62 -4.94
N THR A 66 -42.72 25.59 -3.69
CA THR A 66 -41.93 25.16 -2.52
C THR A 66 -42.49 23.91 -1.83
N ASP A 67 -43.63 23.41 -2.32
CA ASP A 67 -44.25 22.20 -1.80
C ASP A 67 -43.52 20.94 -2.28
N GLN A 68 -43.68 19.86 -1.54
CA GLN A 68 -43.17 18.53 -1.94
C GLN A 68 -43.77 18.05 -3.28
N LYS A 69 -44.92 18.60 -3.68
CA LYS A 69 -45.58 18.27 -4.94
C LYS A 69 -45.57 19.47 -5.87
N TYR A 70 -45.37 19.21 -7.17
CA TYR A 70 -45.49 20.22 -8.22
C TYR A 70 -46.38 19.71 -9.33
N THR A 71 -47.39 20.49 -9.71
CA THR A 71 -48.21 20.19 -10.88
C THR A 71 -47.59 20.88 -12.08
N VAL A 72 -47.26 20.10 -13.11
CA VAL A 72 -46.67 20.63 -14.34
C VAL A 72 -47.72 21.46 -15.07
N THR A 73 -47.31 22.64 -15.52
CA THR A 73 -48.18 23.64 -16.14
C THR A 73 -47.80 23.86 -17.60
N SER A 74 -48.67 24.53 -18.36
CA SER A 74 -48.36 24.94 -19.74
C SER A 74 -47.11 25.82 -19.87
N ASP A 75 -46.74 26.53 -18.80
CA ASP A 75 -45.56 27.40 -18.76
C ASP A 75 -44.24 26.62 -18.70
N ASP A 76 -44.30 25.30 -18.46
CA ASP A 76 -43.16 24.41 -18.40
C ASP A 76 -42.80 23.79 -19.76
N PHE A 77 -43.61 24.02 -20.81
CA PHE A 77 -43.39 23.46 -22.14
C PHE A 77 -41.97 23.71 -22.69
N ASP A 78 -41.33 22.64 -23.18
CA ASP A 78 -39.97 22.65 -23.75
C ASP A 78 -38.86 23.06 -22.75
N THR A 79 -39.16 22.99 -21.44
CA THR A 79 -38.20 23.26 -20.36
C THR A 79 -38.00 22.01 -19.51
N GLN A 80 -36.85 21.91 -18.85
CA GLN A 80 -36.57 20.86 -17.89
C GLN A 80 -37.03 21.26 -16.49
N ILE A 81 -37.56 20.29 -15.75
CA ILE A 81 -38.00 20.48 -14.36
C ILE A 81 -37.04 19.76 -13.42
N SER A 82 -36.54 20.47 -12.42
CA SER A 82 -35.75 19.90 -11.32
C SER A 82 -36.20 20.46 -9.97
N VAL A 83 -35.70 19.92 -8.86
CA VAL A 83 -36.02 20.41 -7.52
C VAL A 83 -34.76 20.58 -6.69
N ARG A 84 -34.67 21.72 -6.01
CA ARG A 84 -33.63 22.03 -5.03
C ARG A 84 -34.14 21.71 -3.63
N TYR A 85 -33.36 20.95 -2.88
CA TYR A 85 -33.51 20.69 -1.46
C TYR A 85 -32.42 21.44 -0.70
N SER A 86 -32.77 22.11 0.39
CA SER A 86 -31.79 22.81 1.22
C SER A 86 -32.12 22.64 2.69
N TYR A 87 -31.10 22.52 3.52
CA TYR A 87 -31.20 22.36 4.97
C TYR A 87 -29.98 22.97 5.66
N THR A 88 -30.00 23.00 6.98
CA THR A 88 -28.84 23.23 7.83
C THR A 88 -28.51 21.93 8.55
N ASP A 89 -27.26 21.52 8.55
CA ASP A 89 -26.83 20.32 9.30
C ASP A 89 -26.73 20.62 10.81
N LEU A 90 -26.44 19.60 11.62
CA LEU A 90 -26.26 19.79 13.07
C LEU A 90 -24.90 20.44 13.43
N GLY A 91 -23.99 20.60 12.48
CA GLY A 91 -22.75 21.40 12.57
C GLY A 91 -22.99 22.90 12.35
N GLY A 92 -24.16 23.28 11.82
CA GLY A 92 -24.59 24.66 11.58
C GLY A 92 -24.31 25.20 10.18
N THR A 93 -23.87 24.37 9.22
CA THR A 93 -23.65 24.80 7.83
C THR A 93 -24.93 24.65 7.00
N ARG A 94 -25.11 25.50 5.97
CA ARG A 94 -26.26 25.43 5.08
C ARG A 94 -25.90 24.65 3.82
N GLU A 95 -26.60 23.55 3.62
CA GLU A 95 -26.40 22.64 2.50
C GLU A 95 -27.50 22.73 1.44
N VAL A 96 -27.11 22.46 0.19
CA VAL A 96 -27.99 22.53 -0.98
C VAL A 96 -27.72 21.37 -1.93
N VAL A 97 -28.75 20.56 -2.18
CA VAL A 97 -28.72 19.46 -3.16
C VAL A 97 -29.79 19.72 -4.22
N THR A 98 -29.45 19.63 -5.50
CA THR A 98 -30.41 19.75 -6.61
C THR A 98 -30.56 18.41 -7.30
N SER A 99 -31.80 18.00 -7.61
CA SER A 99 -32.05 16.79 -8.37
C SER A 99 -31.49 16.92 -9.79
N ASP A 100 -31.25 15.78 -10.43
CA ASP A 100 -31.13 15.76 -11.89
C ASP A 100 -32.41 16.34 -12.53
N PRO A 101 -32.30 17.04 -13.66
CA PRO A 101 -33.44 17.52 -14.41
C PRO A 101 -34.20 16.36 -15.08
N GLU A 102 -35.53 16.41 -15.00
CA GLU A 102 -36.38 15.59 -15.84
C GLU A 102 -36.25 16.00 -17.32
N PRO A 103 -36.50 15.08 -18.27
CA PRO A 103 -36.55 15.42 -19.69
C PRO A 103 -37.50 16.61 -19.98
N PRO A 104 -37.24 17.39 -21.04
CA PRO A 104 -38.07 18.55 -21.38
C PRO A 104 -39.58 18.23 -21.47
N VAL A 105 -40.40 19.09 -20.86
CA VAL A 105 -41.86 18.90 -20.83
C VAL A 105 -42.44 18.90 -22.25
N PRO A 106 -43.14 17.84 -22.67
CA PRO A 106 -43.70 17.74 -24.01
C PRO A 106 -44.98 18.58 -24.17
N ALA A 107 -45.49 18.72 -25.39
CA ALA A 107 -46.68 19.53 -25.69
C ALA A 107 -47.95 19.03 -24.94
N GLU A 108 -48.90 19.95 -24.67
CA GLU A 108 -50.10 19.78 -23.82
C GLU A 108 -51.04 18.63 -24.25
N ASP A 109 -50.93 18.14 -25.49
CA ASP A 109 -51.72 17.03 -26.06
C ASP A 109 -50.88 15.79 -26.39
N THR A 110 -49.65 15.72 -25.89
CA THR A 110 -48.80 14.54 -26.07
C THR A 110 -49.47 13.34 -25.42
N GLN A 111 -49.86 12.35 -26.22
CA GLN A 111 -50.48 11.14 -25.68
C GLN A 111 -49.52 10.49 -24.69
N ILE A 112 -49.95 10.36 -23.45
CA ILE A 112 -49.28 9.52 -22.45
C ILE A 112 -49.49 8.07 -22.91
N ILE A 113 -48.53 7.54 -23.67
CA ILE A 113 -48.51 6.11 -24.01
C ILE A 113 -48.08 5.38 -22.74
N ARG A 114 -49.04 5.03 -21.89
CA ARG A 114 -48.82 4.08 -20.79
C ARG A 114 -48.65 2.69 -21.40
N ALA A 115 -47.46 2.41 -21.91
CA ALA A 115 -47.09 1.06 -22.30
C ALA A 115 -47.25 0.15 -21.07
N ALA A 116 -47.79 -1.06 -21.25
CA ALA A 116 -47.89 -2.08 -20.20
C ALA A 116 -46.52 -2.64 -19.75
N SER A 117 -45.44 -1.90 -20.00
CA SER A 117 -44.06 -2.24 -19.70
C SER A 117 -43.44 -1.09 -18.92
N ALA A 118 -43.22 -1.40 -17.64
CA ALA A 118 -42.43 -0.73 -16.62
C ALA A 118 -41.69 0.55 -17.03
N TYR A 119 -42.07 1.65 -16.39
CA TYR A 119 -41.10 2.62 -15.88
C TYR A 119 -39.92 1.85 -15.28
N SER A 120 -38.67 2.26 -15.52
CA SER A 120 -37.53 1.72 -14.75
C SER A 120 -37.15 2.70 -13.64
N PRO A 121 -37.88 2.73 -12.51
CA PRO A 121 -37.57 3.56 -11.36
C PRO A 121 -36.51 2.90 -10.45
N LEU A 122 -35.84 1.83 -10.90
CA LEU A 122 -34.74 1.23 -10.14
C LEU A 122 -33.52 2.14 -10.24
N VAL A 123 -33.32 2.92 -9.17
CA VAL A 123 -32.22 3.87 -9.04
C VAL A 123 -31.15 3.28 -8.13
N ILE A 124 -29.90 3.51 -8.51
CA ILE A 124 -28.73 3.28 -7.66
C ILE A 124 -28.41 4.61 -6.94
N LEU A 125 -28.31 4.56 -5.62
CA LEU A 125 -27.79 5.67 -4.81
C LEU A 125 -26.29 5.56 -4.59
N GLY A 126 -25.68 6.68 -4.18
CA GLY A 126 -24.24 6.78 -3.97
C GLY A 126 -23.52 7.04 -5.28
N ASP A 127 -22.27 7.44 -5.18
CA ASP A 127 -21.36 7.53 -6.32
C ASP A 127 -20.57 6.22 -6.41
N ALA A 128 -20.28 5.80 -7.63
CA ALA A 128 -19.53 4.58 -7.86
C ALA A 128 -18.03 4.92 -7.71
N THR A 129 -17.58 5.10 -6.47
CA THR A 129 -16.18 5.41 -6.12
C THR A 129 -15.63 4.25 -5.31
N VAL A 130 -14.39 3.84 -5.56
CA VAL A 130 -13.73 2.77 -4.80
C VAL A 130 -13.78 3.06 -3.30
N GLY A 131 -14.06 2.03 -2.48
CA GLY A 131 -14.16 2.15 -1.03
C GLY A 131 -15.53 2.65 -0.53
N ASP A 132 -16.31 3.32 -1.37
CA ASP A 132 -17.69 3.68 -1.08
C ASP A 132 -18.66 2.53 -1.36
N TYR A 133 -19.91 2.69 -0.93
CA TYR A 133 -20.98 1.75 -1.27
C TYR A 133 -22.13 2.45 -2.00
N ILE A 134 -22.73 1.69 -2.90
CA ILE A 134 -23.91 2.07 -3.65
C ILE A 134 -25.11 1.20 -3.25
N LEU A 135 -26.31 1.76 -3.35
CA LEU A 135 -27.54 1.11 -2.84
C LEU A 135 -28.63 1.05 -3.92
N ALA A 136 -29.10 -0.15 -4.23
CA ALA A 136 -30.27 -0.35 -5.07
C ALA A 136 -31.54 0.09 -4.33
N ARG A 137 -32.40 0.90 -4.97
CA ARG A 137 -33.69 1.34 -4.41
C ARG A 137 -34.89 0.63 -5.04
N PRO A 138 -35.26 -0.58 -4.57
CA PRO A 138 -36.42 -1.29 -5.07
C PRO A 138 -37.75 -0.60 -4.72
N ASN A 139 -37.79 0.25 -3.68
CA ASN A 139 -39.01 0.91 -3.21
C ASN A 139 -39.58 1.97 -4.17
N ALA A 140 -38.81 2.33 -5.21
CA ALA A 140 -39.29 3.18 -6.29
C ALA A 140 -39.98 2.34 -7.39
N VAL A 141 -39.76 1.02 -7.42
CA VAL A 141 -40.41 0.06 -8.32
C VAL A 141 -41.85 -0.19 -7.90
N THR A 142 -42.77 -0.07 -8.85
CA THR A 142 -44.19 -0.37 -8.68
C THR A 142 -44.66 -1.37 -9.72
N ASP A 143 -45.50 -2.31 -9.32
CA ASP A 143 -46.23 -3.21 -10.22
C ASP A 143 -47.75 -3.00 -10.04
N GLU A 144 -48.51 -3.03 -11.14
CA GLU A 144 -49.97 -2.81 -11.14
C GLU A 144 -50.72 -3.80 -10.23
N ASN A 145 -50.21 -5.04 -10.12
CA ASN A 145 -50.81 -6.09 -9.32
C ASN A 145 -50.12 -6.25 -7.95
N GLY A 146 -49.17 -5.38 -7.62
CA GLY A 146 -48.38 -5.44 -6.39
C GLY A 146 -47.17 -6.39 -6.48
N ILE A 147 -46.20 -6.15 -5.61
CA ILE A 147 -44.91 -6.86 -5.57
C ILE A 147 -44.89 -7.80 -4.35
N ASP A 148 -44.51 -9.07 -4.55
CA ASP A 148 -44.13 -9.96 -3.46
C ASP A 148 -42.67 -9.73 -3.08
N TYR A 149 -42.44 -8.84 -2.11
CA TYR A 149 -41.11 -8.50 -1.63
C TYR A 149 -40.33 -9.69 -1.05
N SER A 150 -40.99 -10.80 -0.69
CA SER A 150 -40.30 -11.99 -0.19
C SER A 150 -39.61 -12.79 -1.30
N SER A 151 -39.97 -12.55 -2.56
CA SER A 151 -39.37 -13.15 -3.75
C SER A 151 -38.28 -12.28 -4.38
N ALA A 152 -38.01 -11.11 -3.80
CA ALA A 152 -37.14 -10.11 -4.38
C ALA A 152 -35.66 -10.49 -4.31
N THR A 153 -34.93 -10.32 -5.42
CA THR A 153 -33.49 -10.59 -5.50
C THR A 153 -32.77 -9.46 -6.25
N PHE A 154 -31.49 -9.27 -5.92
CA PHE A 154 -30.58 -8.36 -6.61
C PHE A 154 -29.45 -9.12 -7.29
N GLN A 155 -28.91 -8.55 -8.35
CA GLN A 155 -27.64 -8.97 -8.96
C GLN A 155 -26.95 -7.73 -9.52
N TRP A 156 -25.80 -7.36 -8.94
CA TRP A 156 -24.99 -6.25 -9.45
C TRP A 156 -24.24 -6.68 -10.71
N LEU A 157 -24.04 -5.71 -11.60
CA LEU A 157 -23.47 -5.90 -12.93
C LEU A 157 -22.32 -4.91 -13.14
N ARG A 158 -21.24 -5.37 -13.75
CA ARG A 158 -20.09 -4.58 -14.20
C ARG A 158 -20.06 -4.60 -15.72
N ASP A 159 -20.16 -3.45 -16.37
CA ASP A 159 -20.31 -3.32 -17.83
C ASP A 159 -21.44 -4.20 -18.40
N GLY A 160 -22.48 -4.44 -17.58
CA GLY A 160 -23.61 -5.30 -17.89
C GLY A 160 -23.43 -6.79 -17.58
N ASP A 161 -22.23 -7.25 -17.21
CA ASP A 161 -21.96 -8.64 -16.84
C ASP A 161 -22.15 -8.88 -15.33
N PRO A 162 -22.73 -10.03 -14.90
CA PRO A 162 -22.97 -10.30 -13.48
C PRO A 162 -21.70 -10.38 -12.63
N ILE A 163 -21.67 -9.60 -11.55
CA ILE A 163 -20.62 -9.67 -10.52
C ILE A 163 -20.92 -10.84 -9.56
N PRO A 164 -20.10 -11.90 -9.53
CA PRO A 164 -20.40 -13.09 -8.74
C PRO A 164 -20.59 -12.78 -7.25
N GLY A 165 -21.70 -13.24 -6.66
CA GLY A 165 -21.99 -13.08 -5.22
C GLY A 165 -22.58 -11.73 -4.82
N ALA A 166 -22.53 -10.71 -5.69
CA ALA A 166 -23.11 -9.39 -5.44
C ALA A 166 -24.64 -9.41 -5.57
N THR A 167 -25.31 -9.99 -4.58
CA THR A 167 -26.75 -10.28 -4.58
C THR A 167 -27.54 -9.53 -3.51
N SER A 168 -26.87 -8.62 -2.80
CA SER A 168 -27.44 -7.77 -1.76
C SER A 168 -27.98 -6.46 -2.33
N GLN A 169 -28.87 -5.80 -1.58
CA GLN A 169 -29.36 -4.46 -1.94
C GLN A 169 -28.23 -3.41 -1.93
N ARG A 170 -27.20 -3.61 -1.11
CA ARG A 170 -25.96 -2.82 -1.04
C ARG A 170 -24.86 -3.51 -1.84
N TYR A 171 -24.03 -2.72 -2.51
CA TYR A 171 -22.78 -3.14 -3.12
C TYR A 171 -21.67 -2.19 -2.70
N ASP A 172 -20.58 -2.76 -2.18
CA ASP A 172 -19.36 -2.01 -1.90
C ASP A 172 -18.55 -1.97 -3.20
N VAL A 173 -18.19 -0.77 -3.64
CA VAL A 173 -17.47 -0.56 -4.90
C VAL A 173 -16.01 -0.91 -4.68
N THR A 174 -15.48 -1.75 -5.55
CA THR A 174 -14.14 -2.31 -5.46
C THR A 174 -13.26 -1.78 -6.59
N GLU A 175 -11.96 -1.95 -6.50
CA GLU A 175 -11.04 -1.54 -7.57
C GLU A 175 -11.25 -2.30 -8.86
N ALA A 176 -11.77 -3.53 -8.79
CA ALA A 176 -12.15 -4.28 -9.98
C ALA A 176 -13.26 -3.59 -10.80
N ASP A 177 -13.88 -2.55 -10.23
CA ASP A 177 -14.89 -1.71 -10.88
C ASP A 177 -14.29 -0.45 -11.53
N ILE A 178 -13.01 -0.10 -11.31
CA ILE A 178 -12.37 1.10 -11.90
C ILE A 178 -12.52 1.10 -13.43
N GLY A 179 -13.01 2.23 -13.96
CA GLY A 179 -13.26 2.41 -15.39
C GLY A 179 -14.47 1.63 -15.93
N ALA A 180 -15.19 0.89 -15.09
CA ALA A 180 -16.39 0.16 -15.48
C ALA A 180 -17.67 0.90 -15.06
N GLU A 181 -18.74 0.69 -15.82
CA GLU A 181 -20.08 1.14 -15.45
C GLU A 181 -20.75 0.11 -14.52
N ILE A 182 -21.28 0.58 -13.38
CA ILE A 182 -21.97 -0.29 -12.42
C ILE A 182 -23.49 -0.13 -12.48
N SER A 183 -24.19 -1.26 -12.66
CA SER A 183 -25.66 -1.33 -12.69
C SER A 183 -26.18 -2.47 -11.81
N VAL A 184 -27.49 -2.55 -11.58
CA VAL A 184 -28.11 -3.62 -10.78
C VAL A 184 -29.38 -4.14 -11.44
N GLU A 185 -29.52 -5.46 -11.49
CA GLU A 185 -30.75 -6.15 -11.82
C GLU A 185 -31.57 -6.42 -10.55
N TYR A 186 -32.86 -6.08 -10.58
CA TYR A 186 -33.83 -6.37 -9.54
C TYR A 186 -34.94 -7.27 -10.09
N SER A 187 -35.08 -8.47 -9.51
CA SER A 187 -36.08 -9.47 -9.90
C SER A 187 -37.08 -9.74 -8.79
N TYR A 188 -38.35 -9.98 -9.13
CA TYR A 188 -39.42 -10.30 -8.18
C TYR A 188 -40.59 -11.05 -8.84
N LEU A 189 -41.48 -11.63 -8.04
CA LEU A 189 -42.80 -12.10 -8.43
C LEU A 189 -43.85 -11.03 -8.11
N ASP A 190 -44.78 -10.79 -9.04
CA ASP A 190 -46.00 -10.04 -8.71
C ASP A 190 -46.95 -10.89 -7.83
N LEU A 191 -47.99 -10.27 -7.24
CA LEU A 191 -48.95 -11.01 -6.40
C LEU A 191 -49.81 -12.03 -7.17
N LEU A 192 -49.67 -12.10 -8.50
CA LEU A 192 -50.28 -13.12 -9.36
C LEU A 192 -49.28 -14.26 -9.68
N GLY A 193 -48.04 -14.18 -9.20
CA GLY A 193 -46.99 -15.18 -9.39
C GLY A 193 -46.22 -15.05 -10.70
N THR A 194 -46.33 -13.92 -11.41
CA THR A 194 -45.57 -13.66 -12.64
C THR A 194 -44.19 -13.11 -12.29
N ALA A 195 -43.14 -13.70 -12.86
CA ALA A 195 -41.78 -13.18 -12.72
C ALA A 195 -41.58 -11.88 -13.51
N LYS A 196 -40.92 -10.93 -12.87
CA LYS A 196 -40.52 -9.62 -13.40
C LYS A 196 -39.04 -9.41 -13.11
N SER A 197 -38.34 -8.76 -14.03
CA SER A 197 -36.98 -8.26 -13.83
C SER A 197 -36.86 -6.87 -14.48
N LEU A 198 -36.03 -6.02 -13.88
CA LEU A 198 -35.57 -4.78 -14.48
C LEU A 198 -34.13 -4.50 -14.09
N THR A 199 -33.40 -3.87 -15.01
CA THR A 199 -32.03 -3.39 -14.81
C THR A 199 -32.07 -1.87 -14.64
N SER A 200 -31.30 -1.35 -13.70
CA SER A 200 -31.10 0.09 -13.53
C SER A 200 -30.35 0.67 -14.73
N ASN A 201 -30.39 1.99 -14.90
CA ASN A 201 -29.35 2.65 -15.66
C ASN A 201 -28.00 2.43 -14.95
N PRO A 202 -26.88 2.30 -15.69
CA PRO A 202 -25.56 2.29 -15.08
C PRO A 202 -25.26 3.63 -14.41
N LYS A 203 -24.44 3.58 -13.36
CA LYS A 203 -23.69 4.75 -12.87
C LYS A 203 -22.62 5.13 -13.89
N PRO A 204 -22.18 6.40 -13.90
CA PRO A 204 -20.95 6.77 -14.60
C PRO A 204 -19.80 5.83 -14.24
N GLU A 205 -18.85 5.68 -15.15
CA GLU A 205 -17.64 4.87 -14.94
C GLU A 205 -16.99 5.21 -13.60
N VAL A 206 -16.60 4.17 -12.85
CA VAL A 206 -15.90 4.36 -11.57
C VAL A 206 -14.62 5.16 -11.82
N PRO A 207 -14.45 6.34 -11.18
CA PRO A 207 -13.30 7.19 -11.42
C PRO A 207 -11.98 6.51 -11.07
N ASN A 208 -10.93 6.85 -11.81
CA ASN A 208 -9.55 6.55 -11.42
C ASN A 208 -9.14 7.48 -10.24
N PRO A 209 -8.18 7.12 -9.37
CA PRO A 209 -7.64 8.05 -8.39
C PRO A 209 -7.06 9.29 -9.10
N ALA A 210 -7.17 10.45 -8.46
CA ALA A 210 -6.84 11.72 -9.09
C ALA A 210 -5.33 11.82 -9.35
N VAL A 211 -4.96 12.32 -10.53
CA VAL A 211 -3.57 12.72 -10.82
C VAL A 211 -3.52 14.23 -10.98
N GLU A 212 -2.92 14.92 -10.00
CA GLU A 212 -2.71 16.36 -10.02
C GLU A 212 -1.21 16.67 -9.95
N ASP A 213 -0.70 17.50 -10.87
CA ASP A 213 0.71 17.89 -10.96
C ASP A 213 1.74 16.71 -10.95
N GLY A 214 1.31 15.52 -11.37
CA GLY A 214 2.13 14.31 -11.40
C GLY A 214 2.13 13.50 -10.10
N ILE A 215 1.23 13.81 -9.17
CA ILE A 215 1.00 13.06 -7.93
C ILE A 215 -0.28 12.25 -8.12
N LEU A 216 -0.21 10.93 -7.91
CA LEU A 216 -1.37 10.06 -7.82
C LEU A 216 -1.79 9.98 -6.34
N GLU A 217 -2.94 10.58 -6.02
CA GLU A 217 -3.46 10.61 -4.64
C GLU A 217 -4.52 9.53 -4.44
N GLY A 218 -4.32 8.75 -3.37
CA GLY A 218 -5.29 7.81 -2.81
C GLY A 218 -6.38 8.50 -2.01
N THR A 219 -7.24 7.68 -1.43
CA THR A 219 -8.36 8.04 -0.57
C THR A 219 -8.01 7.70 0.89
N PRO A 220 -8.88 8.03 1.88
CA PRO A 220 -8.68 7.55 3.25
C PRO A 220 -9.00 6.05 3.48
N ALA A 221 -9.13 5.25 2.42
CA ALA A 221 -9.38 3.81 2.47
C ALA A 221 -8.14 3.07 1.95
N ALA A 222 -8.10 1.75 2.13
CA ALA A 222 -7.05 0.93 1.50
C ALA A 222 -7.21 0.95 -0.02
N ASP A 223 -6.20 1.48 -0.71
CA ASP A 223 -6.18 1.67 -2.16
C ASP A 223 -5.06 0.87 -2.85
N ILE A 224 -5.34 0.38 -4.06
CA ILE A 224 -4.37 -0.16 -5.01
C ILE A 224 -4.11 0.90 -6.09
N LEU A 225 -2.96 1.55 -5.97
CA LEU A 225 -2.54 2.70 -6.77
C LEU A 225 -1.55 2.25 -7.85
N THR A 226 -2.02 2.17 -9.09
CA THR A 226 -1.18 1.70 -10.21
C THR A 226 -0.28 2.82 -10.75
N ALA A 227 1.03 2.59 -10.72
CA ALA A 227 2.03 3.49 -11.26
C ALA A 227 1.93 3.59 -12.80
N VAL A 228 1.90 4.82 -13.31
CA VAL A 228 1.83 5.12 -14.75
C VAL A 228 2.87 6.17 -15.15
N ALA A 229 3.21 6.20 -16.44
CA ALA A 229 4.24 7.11 -16.93
C ALA A 229 3.85 8.58 -16.72
N GLY A 230 4.81 9.39 -16.25
CA GLY A 230 4.61 10.82 -15.98
C GLY A 230 4.27 11.15 -14.52
N LEU A 231 4.04 10.13 -13.68
CA LEU A 231 4.00 10.33 -12.23
C LEU A 231 5.39 10.67 -11.68
N GLN A 232 5.39 11.50 -10.65
CA GLN A 232 6.54 11.83 -9.81
C GLN A 232 6.36 11.25 -8.40
N GLN A 233 5.12 11.06 -7.97
CA GLN A 233 4.79 10.59 -6.64
C GLN A 233 3.48 9.79 -6.65
N ILE A 234 3.39 8.81 -5.75
CA ILE A 234 2.15 8.16 -5.32
C ILE A 234 2.00 8.47 -3.83
N ASP A 235 0.86 9.02 -3.44
CA ASP A 235 0.49 9.28 -2.05
C ASP A 235 -0.72 8.42 -1.70
N GLY A 236 -0.57 7.46 -0.80
CA GLY A 236 -1.65 6.54 -0.41
C GLY A 236 -2.73 7.21 0.45
N GLY A 237 -2.36 8.21 1.24
CA GLY A 237 -3.26 8.84 2.20
C GLY A 237 -3.37 8.07 3.52
N ASP A 238 -4.58 8.00 4.07
CA ASP A 238 -4.82 7.17 5.27
C ASP A 238 -5.27 5.79 4.80
N GLY A 239 -4.70 4.70 5.31
CA GLY A 239 -5.13 3.40 4.82
C GLY A 239 -4.08 2.34 5.01
N ALA A 240 -4.25 1.25 4.26
CA ALA A 240 -3.19 0.29 4.03
C ALA A 240 -3.10 0.16 2.51
N ASP A 241 -2.17 0.91 1.93
CA ASP A 241 -2.16 1.24 0.51
C ASP A 241 -1.09 0.44 -0.22
N THR A 242 -1.41 0.04 -1.45
CA THR A 242 -0.55 -0.77 -2.31
C THR A 242 -0.21 -0.01 -3.58
N ALA A 243 1.04 0.38 -3.75
CA ALA A 243 1.53 0.88 -5.03
C ALA A 243 1.86 -0.28 -5.98
N VAL A 244 1.23 -0.31 -7.16
CA VAL A 244 1.42 -1.38 -8.15
C VAL A 244 2.30 -0.92 -9.30
N PHE A 245 3.34 -1.69 -9.58
CA PHE A 245 4.29 -1.46 -10.67
C PHE A 245 4.26 -2.63 -11.66
N ALA A 246 3.97 -2.35 -12.92
CA ALA A 246 3.83 -3.40 -13.93
C ALA A 246 5.17 -4.10 -14.24
N GLY A 247 5.13 -5.39 -14.55
CA GLY A 247 6.30 -6.18 -14.92
C GLY A 247 7.01 -6.86 -13.74
N ASP A 248 8.23 -7.32 -14.01
CA ASP A 248 9.02 -8.08 -13.04
C ASP A 248 9.69 -7.13 -12.03
N GLN A 249 9.70 -7.52 -10.75
CA GLN A 249 10.34 -6.74 -9.69
C GLN A 249 11.82 -6.44 -10.00
N THR A 250 12.53 -7.32 -10.72
CA THR A 250 13.92 -7.12 -11.16
C THR A 250 14.11 -6.00 -12.18
N HIS A 251 13.04 -5.40 -12.69
CA HIS A 251 13.12 -4.20 -13.52
C HIS A 251 13.36 -2.92 -12.68
N TYR A 252 13.18 -3.01 -11.36
CA TYR A 252 13.05 -1.85 -10.47
C TYR A 252 14.14 -1.77 -9.41
N THR A 253 14.53 -0.53 -9.07
CA THR A 253 15.31 -0.21 -7.86
C THR A 253 14.37 0.39 -6.82
N VAL A 254 14.33 -0.16 -5.61
CA VAL A 254 13.58 0.42 -4.48
C VAL A 254 14.57 1.03 -3.49
N SER A 255 14.69 2.35 -3.48
CA SER A 255 15.64 3.04 -2.60
C SER A 255 14.96 3.50 -1.32
N PHE A 256 15.56 3.18 -0.17
CA PHE A 256 15.12 3.63 1.14
C PHE A 256 15.98 4.80 1.61
N SER A 257 15.39 5.77 2.29
CA SER A 257 16.10 6.89 2.90
C SER A 257 15.32 7.43 4.10
N VAL A 258 15.94 8.31 4.88
CA VAL A 258 15.26 9.04 5.95
C VAL A 258 14.17 9.99 5.44
N ASP A 259 14.21 10.34 4.16
CA ASP A 259 13.26 11.24 3.50
C ASP A 259 12.10 10.47 2.82
N GLY A 260 12.11 9.14 2.86
CA GLY A 260 11.08 8.28 2.28
C GLY A 260 11.62 7.22 1.31
N VAL A 261 10.70 6.56 0.62
CA VAL A 261 10.96 5.47 -0.33
C VAL A 261 10.76 5.95 -1.76
N THR A 262 11.63 5.52 -2.68
CA THR A 262 11.45 5.76 -4.11
C THR A 262 11.58 4.46 -4.90
N VAL A 263 10.79 4.34 -5.96
CA VAL A 263 10.86 3.22 -6.91
C VAL A 263 11.29 3.76 -8.27
N THR A 264 12.40 3.24 -8.79
CA THR A 264 12.93 3.61 -10.11
C THR A 264 12.78 2.47 -11.08
N ASP A 265 12.01 2.68 -12.14
CA ASP A 265 11.95 1.79 -13.30
C ASP A 265 13.21 1.94 -14.15
N ARG A 266 13.96 0.86 -14.31
CA ARG A 266 15.22 0.85 -15.08
C ARG A 266 15.00 0.56 -16.57
N THR A 267 13.78 0.25 -17.00
CA THR A 267 13.49 -0.06 -18.40
C THR A 267 13.56 1.18 -19.30
N GLU A 268 13.95 1.00 -20.56
CA GLU A 268 14.05 2.10 -21.51
C GLU A 268 12.67 2.74 -21.77
N GLY A 269 12.52 4.00 -21.40
CA GLY A 269 11.24 4.73 -21.52
C GLY A 269 10.18 4.29 -20.52
N GLY A 270 10.59 3.60 -19.44
CA GLY A 270 9.75 3.21 -18.32
C GLY A 270 9.26 4.40 -17.49
N LEU A 271 8.78 4.10 -16.28
CA LEU A 271 8.11 5.05 -15.39
C LEU A 271 9.02 6.18 -14.87
N GLY A 272 10.34 6.01 -14.94
CA GLY A 272 11.28 6.89 -14.24
C GLY A 272 11.31 6.59 -12.74
N THR A 273 11.59 7.61 -11.93
CA THR A 273 11.59 7.49 -10.46
C THR A 273 10.29 8.08 -9.91
N ILE A 274 9.60 7.29 -9.09
CA ILE A 274 8.37 7.68 -8.39
C ILE A 274 8.65 7.62 -6.88
N ALA A 275 8.36 8.70 -6.17
CA ALA A 275 8.35 8.73 -4.71
C ALA A 275 7.08 8.09 -4.16
N LEU A 276 7.20 7.37 -3.05
CA LEU A 276 6.07 6.79 -2.33
C LEU A 276 5.89 7.54 -1.02
N ASP A 277 4.68 8.03 -0.77
CA ASP A 277 4.27 8.64 0.48
C ASP A 277 3.01 7.93 0.99
N HIS A 278 2.93 7.67 2.30
CA HIS A 278 1.86 6.90 2.92
C HIS A 278 1.46 5.62 2.16
N VAL A 279 2.45 4.83 1.72
CA VAL A 279 2.22 3.53 1.07
C VAL A 279 2.83 2.45 1.96
N GLU A 280 2.06 1.39 2.24
CA GLU A 280 2.50 0.26 3.06
C GLU A 280 3.04 -0.88 2.20
N LEU A 281 2.49 -1.10 0.99
CA LEU A 281 2.83 -2.24 0.14
C LEU A 281 3.30 -1.80 -1.26
N ILE A 282 4.30 -2.49 -1.80
CA ILE A 282 4.68 -2.40 -3.22
C ILE A 282 4.41 -3.75 -3.88
N ASP A 283 3.56 -3.77 -4.91
CA ASP A 283 3.27 -4.98 -5.66
C ASP A 283 3.78 -4.89 -7.11
N PHE A 284 4.32 -6.00 -7.60
CA PHE A 284 4.76 -6.16 -8.99
C PHE A 284 3.98 -7.31 -9.65
N ASP A 285 3.82 -7.28 -10.98
CA ASP A 285 3.19 -8.40 -11.71
C ASP A 285 3.92 -9.73 -11.41
N PHE A 286 5.25 -9.67 -11.25
CA PHE A 286 6.07 -10.79 -10.83
C PHE A 286 6.99 -10.39 -9.67
N ASN A 287 6.55 -10.69 -8.45
CA ASN A 287 7.34 -10.52 -7.23
C ASN A 287 8.42 -11.61 -7.08
N LEU A 288 9.54 -11.23 -6.48
CA LEU A 288 10.56 -12.20 -6.08
C LEU A 288 9.98 -13.18 -5.05
N PRO A 289 10.25 -14.49 -5.17
CA PRO A 289 9.70 -15.50 -4.25
C PRO A 289 10.03 -15.27 -2.76
N ILE A 290 11.10 -14.53 -2.45
CA ILE A 290 11.53 -14.24 -1.08
C ILE A 290 10.50 -13.39 -0.31
N PHE A 291 9.73 -12.55 -0.98
CA PHE A 291 8.68 -11.72 -0.35
C PHE A 291 7.37 -12.49 -0.15
N GLY A 292 7.14 -13.56 -0.93
CA GLY A 292 5.91 -14.35 -0.83
C GLY A 292 4.61 -13.60 -1.22
N GLY A 293 4.74 -12.43 -1.85
CA GLY A 293 3.66 -11.51 -2.19
C GLY A 293 4.20 -10.09 -2.43
N PRO A 294 3.35 -9.06 -2.32
CA PRO A 294 3.77 -7.66 -2.28
C PRO A 294 4.83 -7.43 -1.21
N MET A 295 5.76 -6.52 -1.48
CA MET A 295 6.79 -6.09 -0.54
C MET A 295 6.19 -5.17 0.52
N ASP A 296 6.37 -5.52 1.79
CA ASP A 296 5.85 -4.77 2.95
C ASP A 296 6.86 -3.73 3.43
N LEU A 297 6.54 -2.44 3.25
CA LEU A 297 7.41 -1.34 3.63
C LEU A 297 7.54 -1.16 5.15
N GLU A 298 6.61 -1.66 5.96
CA GLU A 298 6.80 -1.68 7.42
C GLU A 298 7.85 -2.73 7.82
N GLN A 299 7.85 -3.89 7.15
CA GLN A 299 8.83 -4.95 7.37
C GLN A 299 10.23 -4.56 6.89
N PHE A 300 10.32 -3.69 5.90
CA PHE A 300 11.56 -3.35 5.23
C PHE A 300 12.00 -1.89 5.42
N GLY A 301 11.27 -1.02 6.11
CA GLY A 301 11.58 0.42 6.19
C GLY A 301 12.25 0.89 7.48
N GLY A 302 12.11 0.14 8.58
CA GLY A 302 12.56 0.57 9.91
C GLY A 302 14.07 0.77 10.04
N HIS A 303 14.86 0.09 9.20
CA HIS A 303 16.32 0.21 9.18
C HIS A 303 16.82 1.63 8.86
N THR A 304 16.03 2.48 8.21
CA THR A 304 16.42 3.88 7.90
C THR A 304 16.60 4.75 9.15
N GLY A 305 16.05 4.33 10.29
CA GLY A 305 16.21 4.97 11.59
C GLY A 305 17.49 4.58 12.34
N LEU A 306 18.27 3.61 11.83
CA LEU A 306 19.53 3.17 12.43
C LEU A 306 20.68 4.14 12.10
N ASP A 307 21.65 4.22 12.99
CA ASP A 307 22.91 4.91 12.73
C ASP A 307 23.94 4.00 12.05
N ALA A 308 25.06 4.60 11.62
CA ALA A 308 26.11 3.87 10.92
C ALA A 308 26.71 2.73 11.76
N GLU A 309 26.88 2.91 13.07
CA GLU A 309 27.44 1.90 13.98
C GLU A 309 26.54 0.65 14.01
N ALA A 310 25.22 0.83 14.06
CA ALA A 310 24.27 -0.29 13.97
C ALA A 310 24.36 -1.07 12.65
N PHE A 311 24.55 -0.38 11.52
CA PHE A 311 24.78 -1.05 10.24
C PHE A 311 26.11 -1.81 10.22
N GLU A 312 27.20 -1.21 10.74
CA GLU A 312 28.52 -1.83 10.85
C GLU A 312 28.45 -3.13 11.67
N ASP A 313 27.73 -3.11 12.80
CA ASP A 313 27.52 -4.28 13.65
C ASP A 313 26.77 -5.41 12.90
N LEU A 314 25.68 -5.08 12.21
CA LEU A 314 24.91 -6.05 11.41
C LEU A 314 25.76 -6.64 10.26
N ILE A 315 26.50 -5.80 9.53
CA ILE A 315 27.42 -6.25 8.48
C ILE A 315 28.50 -7.16 9.07
N GLY A 316 29.01 -6.83 10.26
CA GLY A 316 29.96 -7.65 11.02
C GLY A 316 29.44 -9.06 11.30
N VAL A 317 28.14 -9.21 11.64
CA VAL A 317 27.50 -10.53 11.83
C VAL A 317 27.52 -11.35 10.54
N TYR A 318 27.18 -10.76 9.40
CA TYR A 318 27.27 -11.44 8.09
C TYR A 318 28.69 -11.91 7.76
N ILE A 319 29.70 -11.06 8.02
CA ILE A 319 31.09 -11.40 7.80
C ILE A 319 31.51 -12.57 8.70
N ALA A 320 31.17 -12.52 9.99
CA ALA A 320 31.56 -13.54 10.95
C ALA A 320 30.94 -14.92 10.63
N TYR A 321 29.65 -14.94 10.28
CA TYR A 321 28.91 -16.16 9.95
C TYR A 321 29.23 -16.70 8.55
N PHE A 322 29.19 -15.85 7.53
CA PHE A 322 29.16 -16.30 6.14
C PHE A 322 30.40 -15.96 5.33
N ASN A 323 31.31 -15.15 5.88
CA ASN A 323 32.48 -14.62 5.16
C ASN A 323 32.12 -13.89 3.85
N ARG A 324 31.00 -13.18 3.85
CA ARG A 324 30.52 -12.36 2.71
C ARG A 324 29.90 -11.07 3.20
N ALA A 325 29.72 -10.13 2.28
CA ALA A 325 28.83 -8.99 2.50
C ALA A 325 27.38 -9.49 2.69
N PRO A 326 26.53 -8.73 3.42
CA PRO A 326 25.10 -8.95 3.34
C PRO A 326 24.60 -8.73 1.91
N ASP A 327 23.48 -9.37 1.58
CA ASP A 327 22.63 -8.93 0.49
C ASP A 327 21.67 -7.83 0.99
N ALA A 328 21.27 -6.91 0.12
CA ALA A 328 20.50 -5.73 0.51
C ALA A 328 19.11 -6.05 1.09
N ILE A 329 18.45 -7.10 0.58
CA ILE A 329 17.14 -7.54 1.10
C ILE A 329 17.29 -8.05 2.53
N GLY A 330 18.25 -8.94 2.77
CA GLY A 330 18.55 -9.47 4.10
C GLY A 330 18.98 -8.38 5.07
N LEU A 331 19.86 -7.45 4.65
CA LEU A 331 20.29 -6.33 5.50
C LEU A 331 19.11 -5.45 5.91
N SER A 332 18.20 -5.15 4.97
CA SER A 332 17.02 -4.32 5.25
C SER A 332 16.05 -5.00 6.22
N PHE A 333 15.85 -6.32 6.10
CA PHE A 333 15.05 -7.10 7.04
C PHE A 333 15.66 -7.07 8.45
N TRP A 334 16.92 -7.48 8.60
CA TRP A 334 17.57 -7.54 9.91
C TRP A 334 17.80 -6.16 10.52
N GLY A 335 18.06 -5.15 9.70
CA GLY A 335 18.09 -3.75 10.13
C GLY A 335 16.75 -3.30 10.69
N THR A 336 15.63 -3.72 10.09
CA THR A 336 14.29 -3.38 10.59
C THR A 336 13.98 -4.12 11.89
N GLU A 337 14.31 -5.41 12.00
CA GLU A 337 14.19 -6.15 13.27
C GLU A 337 15.05 -5.54 14.38
N PHE A 338 16.27 -5.11 14.06
CA PHE A 338 17.16 -4.45 15.01
C PHE A 338 16.60 -3.09 15.45
N ALA A 339 16.06 -2.29 14.52
CA ALA A 339 15.36 -1.04 14.83
C ALA A 339 14.11 -1.27 15.70
N ASN A 340 13.43 -2.40 15.54
CA ASN A 340 12.29 -2.83 16.35
C ASN A 340 12.68 -3.42 17.72
N GLY A 341 13.98 -3.49 18.03
CA GLY A 341 14.51 -3.83 19.35
C GLY A 341 15.02 -5.26 19.49
N ALA A 342 15.13 -6.03 18.40
CA ALA A 342 15.83 -7.32 18.43
C ALA A 342 17.31 -7.10 18.79
N SER A 343 17.88 -7.96 19.63
CA SER A 343 19.30 -7.87 19.99
C SER A 343 20.19 -8.57 18.96
N LEU A 344 21.48 -8.21 18.91
CA LEU A 344 22.45 -8.91 18.04
C LEU A 344 22.55 -10.41 18.39
N GLU A 345 22.40 -10.77 19.67
CA GLU A 345 22.37 -12.17 20.11
C GLU A 345 21.15 -12.94 19.56
N GLU A 346 19.98 -12.30 19.53
CA GLU A 346 18.76 -12.89 18.97
C GLU A 346 18.90 -13.09 17.45
N ILE A 347 19.41 -12.07 16.75
CA ILE A 347 19.70 -12.13 15.32
C ILE A 347 20.74 -13.22 15.02
N ALA A 348 21.86 -13.24 15.73
CA ALA A 348 22.92 -14.24 15.57
C ALA A 348 22.42 -15.68 15.81
N SER A 349 21.50 -15.87 16.75
CA SER A 349 20.86 -17.17 16.99
C SER A 349 20.02 -17.63 15.79
N LEU A 350 19.35 -16.71 15.10
CA LEU A 350 18.55 -17.00 13.90
C LEU A 350 19.44 -17.24 12.67
N PHE A 351 20.60 -16.61 12.58
CA PHE A 351 21.61 -16.90 11.54
C PHE A 351 22.15 -18.31 11.68
N ALA A 352 22.34 -18.80 12.90
CA ALA A 352 22.96 -20.09 13.18
C ALA A 352 22.21 -21.30 12.58
N VAL A 353 20.90 -21.15 12.35
CA VAL A 353 20.02 -22.21 11.86
C VAL A 353 19.68 -22.10 10.36
N GLN A 354 20.27 -21.14 9.65
CA GLN A 354 20.06 -20.97 8.22
C GLN A 354 20.72 -22.10 7.41
N ASP A 355 20.13 -22.41 6.25
CA ASP A 355 20.68 -23.41 5.32
C ASP A 355 22.11 -23.07 4.88
N GLU A 356 22.40 -21.77 4.70
CA GLU A 356 23.74 -21.28 4.38
C GLU A 356 24.75 -21.57 5.51
N THR A 357 24.37 -21.34 6.77
CA THR A 357 25.21 -21.66 7.93
C THR A 357 25.41 -23.16 8.06
N ALA A 358 24.37 -23.97 7.86
CA ALA A 358 24.48 -25.41 7.90
C ALA A 358 25.40 -25.96 6.78
N ALA A 359 25.43 -25.30 5.62
CA ALA A 359 26.34 -25.62 4.53
C ALA A 359 27.79 -25.20 4.83
N ALA A 360 28.01 -24.02 5.39
CA ALA A 360 29.33 -23.52 5.78
C ALA A 360 29.93 -24.28 6.97
N TYR A 361 29.10 -24.61 7.96
CA TYR A 361 29.49 -25.28 9.20
C TYR A 361 28.64 -26.52 9.48
N PRO A 362 28.81 -27.61 8.71
CA PRO A 362 28.08 -28.85 8.95
C PRO A 362 28.24 -29.33 10.41
N GLU A 363 27.23 -30.00 10.97
CA GLU A 363 27.31 -30.56 12.34
C GLU A 363 28.51 -31.52 12.51
N THR A 364 28.98 -32.13 11.43
CA THR A 364 30.14 -33.02 11.40
C THR A 364 31.49 -32.29 11.44
N LEU A 365 31.52 -30.98 11.22
CA LEU A 365 32.72 -30.16 11.29
C LEU A 365 33.24 -30.16 12.74
N SER A 366 34.54 -30.36 12.94
CA SER A 366 35.10 -30.34 14.29
C SER A 366 35.03 -28.92 14.88
N ASN A 367 34.98 -28.79 16.21
CA ASN A 367 35.01 -27.47 16.85
C ASN A 367 36.33 -26.72 16.58
N THR A 368 37.43 -27.45 16.37
CA THR A 368 38.72 -26.88 15.95
C THR A 368 38.65 -26.27 14.56
N ASP A 369 38.12 -27.00 13.58
CA ASP A 369 38.01 -26.50 12.20
C ASP A 369 36.99 -25.37 12.11
N PHE A 370 35.87 -25.49 12.84
CA PHE A 370 34.86 -24.44 12.99
C PHE A 370 35.47 -23.15 13.55
N ALA A 371 36.15 -23.23 14.71
CA ALA A 371 36.79 -22.06 15.31
C ALA A 371 37.83 -21.42 14.38
N THR A 372 38.61 -22.24 13.66
CA THR A 372 39.59 -21.75 12.68
C THR A 372 38.93 -20.96 11.56
N ALA A 373 37.80 -21.44 11.03
CA ALA A 373 37.06 -20.75 9.98
C ALA A 373 36.56 -19.38 10.46
N VAL A 374 35.90 -19.34 11.62
CA VAL A 374 35.37 -18.09 12.20
C VAL A 374 36.47 -17.07 12.47
N TYR A 375 37.61 -17.50 13.02
CA TYR A 375 38.76 -16.61 13.22
C TYR A 375 39.32 -16.06 11.92
N ASN A 376 39.40 -16.87 10.87
CA ASN A 376 39.84 -16.38 9.56
C ASN A 376 38.86 -15.37 8.96
N ASN A 377 37.55 -15.59 9.15
CA ASN A 377 36.53 -14.66 8.67
C ASN A 377 36.67 -13.28 9.32
N VAL A 378 36.89 -13.23 10.64
CA VAL A 378 36.88 -11.98 11.42
C VAL A 378 38.26 -11.32 11.47
N LEU A 379 39.34 -12.09 11.65
CA LEU A 379 40.68 -11.56 11.90
C LEU A 379 41.62 -11.64 10.69
N GLY A 380 41.29 -12.44 9.67
CA GLY A 380 42.16 -12.65 8.50
C GLY A 380 43.48 -13.37 8.81
N ARG A 381 43.61 -13.95 10.01
CA ARG A 381 44.82 -14.62 10.49
C ARG A 381 44.48 -15.76 11.45
N ALA A 382 45.49 -16.58 11.73
CA ALA A 382 45.41 -17.56 12.81
C ALA A 382 45.27 -16.86 14.18
N ALA A 383 44.37 -17.37 15.01
CA ALA A 383 44.22 -16.97 16.40
C ALA A 383 45.47 -17.29 17.23
N ASP A 384 45.63 -16.61 18.36
CA ASP A 384 46.64 -17.01 19.33
C ASP A 384 46.28 -18.38 19.94
N GLN A 385 47.29 -19.21 20.15
CA GLN A 385 47.05 -20.61 20.54
C GLN A 385 46.34 -20.73 21.89
N GLU A 386 46.63 -19.83 22.84
CA GLU A 386 46.04 -19.88 24.19
C GLU A 386 44.55 -19.56 24.18
N GLY A 387 44.16 -18.46 23.53
CA GLY A 387 42.76 -18.08 23.34
C GLY A 387 42.01 -19.11 22.49
N PHE A 388 42.62 -19.60 21.41
CA PHE A 388 42.05 -20.64 20.57
C PHE A 388 41.76 -21.95 21.34
N ASP A 389 42.74 -22.43 22.13
CA ASP A 389 42.58 -23.63 22.95
C ASP A 389 41.49 -23.45 24.02
N PHE A 390 41.38 -22.25 24.61
CA PHE A 390 40.31 -21.91 25.54
C PHE A 390 38.93 -22.05 24.87
N TRP A 391 38.73 -21.39 23.73
CA TRP A 391 37.43 -21.39 23.04
C TRP A 391 37.03 -22.77 22.55
N VAL A 392 37.95 -23.51 21.91
CA VAL A 392 37.70 -24.91 21.49
C VAL A 392 37.33 -25.77 22.69
N GLY A 393 38.01 -25.61 23.82
CA GLY A 393 37.66 -26.31 25.06
C GLY A 393 36.24 -26.01 25.56
N THR A 394 35.79 -24.75 25.47
CA THR A 394 34.41 -24.37 25.86
C THR A 394 33.34 -24.89 24.90
N LEU A 395 33.65 -24.96 23.61
CA LEU A 395 32.79 -25.56 22.58
C LEU A 395 32.68 -27.08 22.76
N ASP A 396 33.80 -27.77 23.00
CA ASP A 396 33.84 -29.22 23.24
C ASP A 396 33.11 -29.61 24.54
N ALA A 397 33.15 -28.74 25.55
CA ALA A 397 32.39 -28.91 26.78
C ALA A 397 30.89 -28.61 26.64
N GLY A 398 30.46 -28.01 25.51
CA GLY A 398 29.08 -27.56 25.30
C GLY A 398 28.66 -26.42 26.23
N THR A 399 29.62 -25.71 26.82
CA THR A 399 29.36 -24.56 27.71
C THR A 399 29.06 -23.27 26.94
N VAL A 400 29.52 -23.20 25.69
CA VAL A 400 29.28 -22.12 24.75
C VAL A 400 28.77 -22.78 23.47
N THR A 401 27.71 -22.24 22.88
CA THR A 401 27.17 -22.70 21.60
C THR A 401 27.95 -22.09 20.43
N ARG A 402 27.81 -22.66 19.23
CA ARG A 402 28.55 -22.18 18.05
C ARG A 402 28.19 -20.73 17.68
N ASP A 403 26.92 -20.36 17.82
CA ASP A 403 26.39 -19.01 17.66
C ASP A 403 27.03 -18.02 18.65
N GLN A 404 26.99 -18.35 19.94
CA GLN A 404 27.64 -17.55 20.99
C GLN A 404 29.14 -17.36 20.75
N PHE A 405 29.83 -18.40 20.25
CA PHE A 405 31.25 -18.29 19.93
C PHE A 405 31.52 -17.32 18.77
N ILE A 406 30.73 -17.37 17.68
CA ILE A 406 30.91 -16.47 16.54
C ILE A 406 30.76 -15.01 16.98
N LEU A 407 29.69 -14.72 17.73
CA LEU A 407 29.44 -13.38 18.22
C LEU A 407 30.55 -12.91 19.20
N ALA A 408 31.02 -13.78 20.10
CA ALA A 408 32.12 -13.44 21.00
C ALA A 408 33.45 -13.13 20.28
N VAL A 409 33.72 -13.77 19.14
CA VAL A 409 34.89 -13.46 18.32
C VAL A 409 34.74 -12.09 17.66
N LEU A 410 33.55 -11.78 17.13
CA LEU A 410 33.23 -10.48 16.54
C LEU A 410 33.38 -9.34 17.56
N GLU A 411 32.73 -9.47 18.72
CA GLU A 411 32.83 -8.52 19.84
C GLU A 411 34.28 -8.38 20.34
N GLY A 412 35.04 -9.47 20.37
CA GLY A 412 36.44 -9.46 20.78
C GLY A 412 37.34 -8.64 19.84
N ALA A 413 37.04 -8.64 18.53
CA ALA A 413 37.79 -7.88 17.53
C ALA A 413 37.54 -6.35 17.65
N THR A 414 36.31 -5.96 18.02
CA THR A 414 35.93 -4.55 18.17
C THR A 414 36.17 -4.01 19.59
N ALA A 415 36.35 -4.87 20.60
CA ALA A 415 36.60 -4.48 21.99
C ALA A 415 37.88 -3.66 22.19
N ASN A 416 37.85 -2.73 23.16
CA ASN A 416 39.04 -1.98 23.56
C ASN A 416 40.12 -2.87 24.20
N PRO A 417 41.42 -2.58 23.98
CA PRO A 417 42.49 -3.32 24.63
C PRO A 417 42.37 -3.27 26.17
N PRO A 418 42.63 -4.38 26.87
CA PRO A 418 42.56 -4.39 28.32
C PRO A 418 43.65 -3.50 28.92
N ALA A 419 43.34 -2.88 30.07
CA ALA A 419 44.30 -2.03 30.76
C ALA A 419 45.58 -2.80 31.13
N GLY A 420 46.73 -2.32 30.68
CA GLY A 420 48.02 -2.96 30.91
C GLY A 420 48.41 -4.03 29.90
N ALA A 421 47.67 -4.15 28.78
CA ALA A 421 48.10 -4.94 27.62
C ALA A 421 49.50 -4.52 27.14
N SER A 422 50.26 -5.48 26.60
CA SER A 422 51.53 -5.18 25.94
C SER A 422 51.29 -4.39 24.65
N GLN A 423 52.30 -3.61 24.22
CA GLN A 423 52.19 -2.89 22.95
C GLN A 423 51.96 -3.85 21.77
N ASP A 424 52.66 -4.99 21.74
CA ASP A 424 52.47 -6.01 20.70
C ASP A 424 51.01 -6.53 20.64
N PHE A 425 50.33 -6.66 21.79
CA PHE A 425 48.92 -7.05 21.82
C PHE A 425 48.03 -5.94 21.27
N VAL A 426 48.28 -4.69 21.68
CA VAL A 426 47.53 -3.53 21.19
C VAL A 426 47.69 -3.37 19.68
N ASP A 427 48.92 -3.48 19.17
CA ASP A 427 49.22 -3.38 17.75
C ASP A 427 48.53 -4.49 16.94
N GLN A 428 48.54 -5.73 17.46
CA GLN A 428 47.84 -6.84 16.81
C GLN A 428 46.32 -6.65 16.82
N GLN A 429 45.73 -6.22 17.94
CA GLN A 429 44.29 -5.97 18.02
C GLN A 429 43.85 -4.82 17.11
N GLN A 430 44.68 -3.78 16.96
CA GLN A 430 44.43 -2.71 15.98
C GLN A 430 44.48 -3.23 14.55
N ALA A 431 45.41 -4.12 14.22
CA ALA A 431 45.48 -4.73 12.89
C ALA A 431 44.26 -5.63 12.62
N ASP A 432 43.82 -6.41 13.61
CA ASP A 432 42.62 -7.24 13.51
C ASP A 432 41.37 -6.41 13.29
N ARG A 433 41.23 -5.31 14.03
CA ARG A 433 40.12 -4.37 13.87
C ARG A 433 40.13 -3.71 12.49
N ALA A 434 41.28 -3.22 12.04
CA ALA A 434 41.39 -2.60 10.72
C ALA A 434 41.06 -3.58 9.58
N TYR A 435 41.42 -4.86 9.73
CA TYR A 435 41.03 -5.91 8.79
C TYR A 435 39.50 -6.08 8.74
N LEU A 436 38.85 -6.16 9.90
CA LEU A 436 37.40 -6.28 10.00
C LEU A 436 36.67 -5.03 9.48
N GLU A 437 37.11 -3.83 9.88
CA GLU A 437 36.57 -2.54 9.42
C GLU A 437 36.60 -2.46 7.88
N THR A 438 37.71 -2.88 7.25
CA THR A 438 37.80 -2.90 5.77
C THR A 438 36.78 -3.86 5.14
N LYS A 439 36.52 -5.02 5.76
CA LYS A 439 35.48 -5.94 5.27
C LYS A 439 34.09 -5.35 5.47
N ILE A 440 33.86 -4.65 6.57
CA ILE A 440 32.61 -3.94 6.83
C ILE A 440 32.40 -2.85 5.77
N ASP A 441 33.42 -2.08 5.42
CA ASP A 441 33.37 -1.07 4.35
C ASP A 441 33.01 -1.69 2.99
N ILE A 442 33.64 -2.82 2.63
CA ILE A 442 33.30 -3.58 1.41
C ILE A 442 31.84 -4.05 1.46
N GLY A 443 31.38 -4.52 2.62
CA GLY A 443 30.00 -4.96 2.84
C GLY A 443 28.98 -3.84 2.73
N ALA A 444 29.27 -2.68 3.34
CA ALA A 444 28.44 -1.49 3.25
C ALA A 444 28.38 -1.00 1.80
N TYR A 445 29.50 -0.99 1.08
CA TYR A 445 29.52 -0.62 -0.33
C TYR A 445 28.63 -1.54 -1.18
N PHE A 446 28.70 -2.85 -0.97
CA PHE A 446 27.88 -3.83 -1.68
C PHE A 446 26.38 -3.68 -1.40
N ALA A 447 25.99 -3.66 -0.12
CA ALA A 447 24.59 -3.79 0.28
C ALA A 447 23.88 -2.46 0.50
N VAL A 448 24.53 -1.52 1.19
CA VAL A 448 23.95 -0.22 1.55
C VAL A 448 23.98 0.71 0.35
N HIS A 449 25.17 0.91 -0.24
CA HIS A 449 25.36 1.91 -1.29
C HIS A 449 24.90 1.44 -2.67
N LYS A 450 25.23 0.20 -3.05
CA LYS A 450 24.81 -0.38 -4.34
C LYS A 450 23.47 -1.09 -4.28
N GLY A 451 22.98 -1.46 -3.08
CA GLY A 451 21.68 -2.11 -2.94
C GLY A 451 21.63 -3.52 -3.52
N MET A 452 22.75 -4.23 -3.67
CA MET A 452 22.75 -5.49 -4.41
C MET A 452 22.17 -6.65 -3.59
N SER A 453 21.25 -7.41 -4.17
CA SER A 453 20.52 -8.49 -3.48
C SER A 453 21.10 -9.89 -3.68
N ASN A 454 22.19 -10.04 -4.44
CA ASN A 454 22.73 -11.35 -4.82
C ASN A 454 23.83 -11.84 -3.86
N ALA A 455 23.50 -12.81 -3.01
CA ALA A 455 24.44 -13.35 -2.03
C ALA A 455 25.68 -14.03 -2.66
N ALA A 456 25.57 -14.57 -3.88
CA ALA A 456 26.72 -15.20 -4.55
C ALA A 456 27.73 -14.16 -5.03
N ASP A 457 27.26 -13.01 -5.51
CA ASP A 457 28.13 -11.89 -5.87
C ASP A 457 28.74 -11.23 -4.62
N ALA A 458 27.98 -11.18 -3.51
CA ALA A 458 28.48 -10.73 -2.21
C ALA A 458 29.66 -11.59 -1.73
N ALA A 459 29.55 -12.91 -1.88
CA ALA A 459 30.62 -13.84 -1.52
C ALA A 459 31.82 -13.75 -2.47
N GLN A 460 31.58 -13.59 -3.77
CA GLN A 460 32.65 -13.43 -4.77
C GLN A 460 33.48 -12.17 -4.52
N ALA A 461 32.84 -11.02 -4.30
CA ALA A 461 33.53 -9.77 -4.00
C ALA A 461 34.33 -9.86 -2.69
N MET A 462 33.72 -10.38 -1.62
CA MET A 462 34.39 -10.49 -0.32
C MET A 462 35.59 -11.45 -0.36
N ALA A 463 35.51 -12.52 -1.15
CA ALA A 463 36.59 -13.50 -1.28
C ALA A 463 37.87 -12.95 -1.95
N LEU A 464 37.77 -11.81 -2.65
CA LEU A 464 38.93 -11.16 -3.24
C LEU A 464 39.80 -10.46 -2.20
N PHE A 465 39.22 -10.04 -1.06
CA PHE A 465 39.93 -9.32 -0.01
C PHE A 465 40.84 -10.24 0.81
N ASP A 466 42.14 -9.95 0.81
CA ASP A 466 43.17 -10.72 1.51
C ASP A 466 43.87 -9.94 2.65
N GLY A 467 43.37 -8.74 2.96
CA GLY A 467 43.97 -7.82 3.94
C GLY A 467 44.92 -6.79 3.34
N SER A 468 45.22 -6.86 2.04
CA SER A 468 46.06 -5.87 1.35
C SER A 468 45.23 -4.76 0.69
N GLN A 469 45.82 -3.58 0.55
CA GLN A 469 45.17 -2.46 -0.17
C GLN A 469 44.83 -2.80 -1.64
N GLY A 470 45.65 -3.62 -2.31
CA GLY A 470 45.36 -4.06 -3.67
C GLY A 470 44.08 -4.90 -3.74
N SER A 471 43.89 -5.79 -2.76
CA SER A 471 42.69 -6.63 -2.69
C SER A 471 41.41 -5.85 -2.39
N VAL A 472 41.49 -4.70 -1.72
CA VAL A 472 40.34 -3.78 -1.56
C VAL A 472 39.91 -3.24 -2.91
N GLN A 473 40.88 -2.80 -3.73
CA GLN A 473 40.59 -2.32 -5.08
C GLN A 473 39.98 -3.43 -5.95
N ASP A 474 40.53 -4.65 -5.88
CA ASP A 474 39.99 -5.79 -6.62
C ASP A 474 38.54 -6.10 -6.20
N ALA A 475 38.23 -6.04 -4.89
CA ALA A 475 36.88 -6.24 -4.38
C ALA A 475 35.91 -5.14 -4.85
N VAL A 476 36.29 -3.86 -4.75
CA VAL A 476 35.46 -2.73 -5.21
C VAL A 476 35.22 -2.79 -6.72
N GLU A 477 36.25 -3.09 -7.52
CA GLU A 477 36.11 -3.26 -8.97
C GLU A 477 35.18 -4.42 -9.33
N ALA A 478 35.21 -5.53 -8.58
CA ALA A 478 34.27 -6.62 -8.75
C ALA A 478 32.83 -6.17 -8.42
N ILE A 479 32.61 -5.44 -7.32
CA ILE A 479 31.30 -4.89 -6.95
C ILE A 479 30.75 -4.00 -8.06
N GLU A 480 31.56 -3.11 -8.64
CA GLU A 480 31.13 -2.28 -9.77
C GLU A 480 30.72 -3.08 -11.00
N GLY A 481 31.45 -4.17 -11.29
CA GLY A 481 31.11 -5.10 -12.36
C GLY A 481 29.74 -5.75 -12.12
N HIS A 482 29.55 -6.36 -10.95
CA HIS A 482 28.28 -6.97 -10.55
C HIS A 482 27.13 -5.95 -10.55
N TYR A 483 27.37 -4.74 -10.05
CA TYR A 483 26.37 -3.66 -10.06
C TYR A 483 25.98 -3.24 -11.47
N THR A 484 26.95 -3.15 -12.38
CA THR A 484 26.69 -2.84 -13.79
C THR A 484 25.80 -3.90 -14.44
N ASP A 485 26.05 -5.18 -14.15
CA ASP A 485 25.21 -6.29 -14.65
C ASP A 485 23.81 -6.25 -14.01
N ALA A 486 23.72 -5.95 -12.71
CA ALA A 486 22.46 -5.85 -11.98
C ALA A 486 21.56 -4.68 -12.44
N LEU A 487 22.14 -3.62 -13.01
CA LEU A 487 21.40 -2.50 -13.57
C LEU A 487 20.64 -2.85 -14.87
N ASP A 488 20.96 -3.97 -15.53
CA ASP A 488 20.22 -4.40 -16.72
C ASP A 488 18.77 -4.71 -16.36
N ALA A 489 17.82 -3.93 -16.89
CA ALA A 489 16.42 -4.04 -16.52
C ALA A 489 15.74 -5.34 -17.00
N SER A 490 16.39 -6.18 -17.80
CA SER A 490 15.79 -7.41 -18.36
C SER A 490 16.40 -8.71 -17.82
N SER A 491 17.59 -8.62 -17.25
CA SER A 491 18.39 -9.77 -16.83
C SER A 491 19.21 -9.54 -15.56
N GLY A 492 19.21 -8.31 -15.04
CA GLY A 492 19.86 -7.93 -13.80
C GLY A 492 19.05 -8.32 -12.57
N ASP A 493 19.63 -8.03 -11.41
CA ASP A 493 19.06 -8.36 -10.11
C ASP A 493 18.22 -7.20 -9.54
N PHE A 494 17.35 -7.51 -8.58
CA PHE A 494 16.66 -6.47 -7.82
C PHE A 494 17.65 -5.64 -7.00
N LEU A 495 17.42 -4.33 -6.94
CA LEU A 495 18.29 -3.41 -6.21
C LEU A 495 17.51 -2.68 -5.12
N MET A 496 18.09 -2.62 -3.93
CA MET A 496 17.47 -2.05 -2.73
C MET A 496 18.46 -1.22 -1.90
N PRO A 497 18.99 -0.09 -2.42
CA PRO A 497 19.98 0.71 -1.72
C PRO A 497 19.35 1.50 -0.55
N ILE A 498 20.17 1.84 0.43
CA ILE A 498 19.79 2.63 1.60
C ILE A 498 20.61 3.93 1.57
N VAL A 499 19.93 5.04 1.30
CA VAL A 499 20.55 6.33 1.03
C VAL A 499 20.60 7.17 2.30
N GLY A 500 21.78 7.72 2.59
CA GLY A 500 21.98 8.71 3.64
C GLY A 500 22.14 8.17 5.06
N VAL A 501 22.21 6.84 5.24
CA VAL A 501 22.45 6.20 6.55
C VAL A 501 23.93 5.99 6.87
N MET A 502 24.78 5.85 5.85
CA MET A 502 26.23 5.72 5.95
C MET A 502 26.90 6.55 4.86
N ASP A 503 28.10 7.07 5.14
CA ASP A 503 28.94 7.67 4.10
C ASP A 503 29.49 6.56 3.18
N ASP A 504 29.74 6.90 1.91
CA ASP A 504 30.42 5.99 0.98
C ASP A 504 31.89 5.80 1.40
N PRO A 505 32.30 4.60 1.85
CA PRO A 505 33.64 4.37 2.37
C PRO A 505 34.73 4.48 1.29
N PHE A 506 34.37 4.47 0.01
CA PHE A 506 35.30 4.52 -1.12
C PHE A 506 35.12 5.75 -2.01
N ALA A 507 34.34 6.74 -1.60
CA ALA A 507 34.24 8.01 -2.31
C ALA A 507 35.60 8.73 -2.39
N VAL A 508 35.96 9.18 -3.59
CA VAL A 508 37.27 9.81 -3.92
C VAL A 508 37.24 11.33 -3.85
#